data_AF-A0A0D0IY77-F1
#
_entry.id   AF-A0A0D0IY77-F1
#
_cell.length_a   1.000
_cell.length_b   1.000
_cell.length_c   1.000
_cell.angle_alpha   90.00
_cell.angle_beta   90.00
_cell.angle_gamma   90.00
#
_symmetry.space_group_name_H-M   'P 1'
#
loop_
_entity.id
_entity.type
_entity.pdbx_description
1 polymer ?
#
loop_
_entity_poly.entity_id
_entity_poly.type
_entity_poly.pdbx_seq_one_letter_code
_entity_poly.pdbx_strand_id
1 'polypeptide(L)'
;MKYLVPFFLLIFLFACNDNKTSIKENPWIEAQYSEPITWRSIQTIVAHDEQDAIVGNFTGKGIDILYVEKVVEDFDLLSIGHGCRYYIASPNKNIPKIEIYGINYAPPKLVNEGDLDGNGTCEVGYLDTWDCSQWRYYRIFTLRNGEWRNLIDGDYLSTCGMFRQSGFEVAEPGLAKGTVLVHYFNWDLWEAGEDVKDTIVKPTFSRIDMDD
;
A
#
# COMPACT_ATOMS: atom_id res chain seq x y z
N MET A 1 47.03 23.50 23.39
CA MET A 1 45.57 23.70 23.31
C MET A 1 45.17 23.65 21.84
N LYS A 2 44.41 22.63 21.43
CA LYS A 2 43.72 22.57 20.14
C LYS A 2 42.30 22.13 20.44
N TYR A 3 41.33 23.00 20.19
CA TYR A 3 39.92 22.69 20.31
C TYR A 3 39.54 21.82 19.10
N LEU A 4 39.10 20.57 19.36
CA LEU A 4 38.31 19.82 18.39
C LEU A 4 36.85 20.16 18.67
N VAL A 5 36.22 20.90 17.77
CA VAL A 5 34.76 21.00 17.70
C VAL A 5 34.28 19.72 17.02
N PRO A 6 33.45 18.87 17.66
CA PRO A 6 32.84 17.77 16.95
C PRO A 6 31.76 18.35 16.05
N PHE A 7 32.02 18.29 14.74
CA PHE A 7 31.03 18.57 13.71
C PHE A 7 30.00 17.44 13.78
N PHE A 8 28.91 17.63 14.54
CA PHE A 8 27.75 16.76 14.47
C PHE A 8 27.11 16.98 13.10
N LEU A 9 27.43 16.08 12.17
CA LEU A 9 26.76 15.97 10.90
C LEU A 9 25.31 15.53 11.20
N LEU A 10 24.37 16.48 11.27
CA LEU A 10 22.95 16.18 11.23
C LEU A 10 22.66 15.58 9.85
N ILE A 11 22.70 14.25 9.77
CA ILE A 11 22.11 13.54 8.64
C ILE A 11 20.61 13.48 8.95
N PHE A 12 19.85 14.44 8.41
CA PHE A 12 18.41 14.23 8.22
C PHE A 12 18.27 13.10 7.20
N LEU A 13 18.18 11.86 7.69
CA LEU A 13 17.75 10.73 6.88
C LEU A 13 16.29 11.00 6.54
N PHE A 14 16.04 11.43 5.30
CA PHE A 14 14.74 11.41 4.67
C PHE A 14 14.25 9.95 4.70
N ALA A 15 13.43 9.63 5.71
CA ALA A 15 12.93 8.29 5.98
C ALA A 15 11.65 7.98 5.19
N CYS A 16 11.19 8.89 4.33
CA CYS A 16 10.30 8.56 3.22
C CYS A 16 11.15 8.46 1.96
N ASN A 17 10.99 7.35 1.23
CA ASN A 17 11.73 7.10 0.00
C ASN A 17 11.17 8.03 -1.09
N ASP A 18 11.74 9.23 -1.22
CA ASP A 18 11.24 10.30 -2.12
C ASP A 18 11.43 10.03 -3.64
N ASN A 19 11.65 8.78 -4.06
CA ASN A 19 11.83 8.43 -5.47
C ASN A 19 11.01 7.21 -5.88
N LYS A 20 9.69 7.37 -5.88
CA LYS A 20 8.82 6.64 -6.82
C LYS A 20 8.47 7.61 -7.96
N THR A 21 9.40 7.82 -8.89
CA THR A 21 9.05 8.36 -10.21
C THR A 21 9.39 7.28 -11.22
N SER A 22 8.36 6.66 -11.80
CA SER A 22 8.56 5.75 -12.92
C SER A 22 8.03 6.41 -14.18
N ILE A 23 8.93 7.01 -14.96
CA ILE A 23 8.67 7.13 -16.40
C ILE A 23 9.00 5.74 -16.94
N LYS A 24 7.99 4.92 -17.21
CA LYS A 24 8.17 3.65 -17.91
C LYS A 24 7.37 3.68 -19.21
N GLU A 25 8.08 3.35 -20.28
CA GLU A 25 7.50 3.13 -21.61
C GLU A 25 6.39 2.08 -21.54
N ASN A 26 5.42 2.20 -22.45
CA ASN A 26 4.16 1.50 -22.42
C ASN A 26 4.33 -0.05 -22.29
N PRO A 27 4.02 -0.65 -21.12
CA PRO A 27 4.42 -2.03 -20.79
C PRO A 27 3.54 -3.13 -21.40
N TRP A 28 2.52 -2.78 -22.21
CA TRP A 28 1.56 -3.75 -22.77
C TRP A 28 2.19 -4.86 -23.63
N ILE A 29 3.44 -4.72 -24.07
CA ILE A 29 4.10 -5.71 -24.94
C ILE A 29 4.78 -6.83 -24.13
N GLU A 30 5.16 -6.61 -22.86
CA GLU A 30 5.87 -7.62 -22.05
C GLU A 30 4.96 -8.42 -21.09
N ALA A 31 3.86 -7.82 -20.61
CA ALA A 31 2.93 -8.49 -19.67
C ALA A 31 2.22 -9.71 -20.29
N GLN A 32 2.15 -9.80 -21.62
CA GLN A 32 1.44 -10.88 -22.31
C GLN A 32 2.17 -12.24 -22.29
N TYR A 33 3.42 -12.33 -21.78
CA TYR A 33 4.23 -13.55 -21.90
C TYR A 33 4.98 -14.04 -20.65
N SER A 34 4.83 -13.43 -19.47
CA SER A 34 5.55 -13.91 -18.27
C SER A 34 4.66 -14.67 -17.28
N GLU A 35 4.85 -15.99 -17.30
CA GLU A 35 4.38 -17.02 -16.36
C GLU A 35 2.86 -17.29 -16.29
N PRO A 36 2.45 -18.57 -16.13
CA PRO A 36 1.06 -18.88 -15.87
C PRO A 36 0.62 -18.15 -14.59
N ILE A 37 -0.55 -17.48 -14.64
CA ILE A 37 -1.17 -16.85 -13.47
C ILE A 37 -1.23 -17.89 -12.35
N THR A 38 -0.34 -17.75 -11.37
CA THR A 38 -0.36 -18.60 -10.18
C THR A 38 -1.33 -17.99 -9.17
N TRP A 39 -1.83 -18.80 -8.26
CA TRP A 39 -2.62 -18.31 -7.12
C TRP A 39 -1.88 -17.22 -6.32
N ARG A 40 -0.54 -17.15 -6.44
CA ARG A 40 0.30 -16.16 -5.79
C ARG A 40 0.42 -14.86 -6.58
N SER A 41 0.47 -14.92 -7.92
CA SER A 41 0.53 -13.72 -8.76
C SER A 41 -0.75 -12.89 -8.68
N ILE A 42 -1.88 -13.49 -8.31
CA ILE A 42 -3.13 -12.78 -8.03
C ILE A 42 -3.23 -12.23 -6.61
N GLN A 43 -2.17 -12.26 -5.80
CA GLN A 43 -2.15 -11.73 -4.42
C GLN A 43 -1.03 -10.69 -4.21
N THR A 44 -0.48 -10.15 -5.29
CA THR A 44 0.59 -9.15 -5.27
C THR A 44 0.39 -8.13 -6.41
N ILE A 45 1.10 -7.00 -6.35
CA ILE A 45 1.23 -6.01 -7.42
C ILE A 45 2.69 -5.94 -7.86
N VAL A 46 2.97 -6.14 -9.15
CA VAL A 46 4.35 -6.23 -9.69
C VAL A 46 5.17 -4.97 -9.44
N ALA A 47 4.53 -3.81 -9.45
CA ALA A 47 5.20 -2.53 -9.20
C ALA A 47 5.62 -2.37 -7.73
N HIS A 48 4.94 -3.03 -6.80
CA HIS A 48 5.07 -2.80 -5.37
C HIS A 48 6.24 -3.57 -4.76
N ASP A 49 7.00 -2.90 -3.90
CA ASP A 49 7.96 -3.54 -3.00
C ASP A 49 7.23 -4.02 -1.73
N GLU A 50 6.57 -5.17 -1.85
CA GLU A 50 5.77 -5.77 -0.78
C GLU A 50 6.61 -6.57 0.24
N GLN A 51 6.65 -6.10 1.48
CA GLN A 51 7.48 -6.64 2.55
C GLN A 51 6.65 -7.07 3.78
N ASP A 52 7.14 -8.07 4.53
CA ASP A 52 6.49 -8.50 5.79
C ASP A 52 6.63 -7.45 6.91
N ALA A 53 7.67 -6.60 6.80
CA ALA A 53 7.92 -5.46 7.66
C ALA A 53 8.49 -4.30 6.84
N ILE A 54 8.07 -3.08 7.15
CA ILE A 54 8.52 -1.85 6.48
C ILE A 54 9.02 -0.83 7.50
N VAL A 55 9.93 0.02 7.04
CA VAL A 55 10.53 1.11 7.82
C VAL A 55 10.15 2.44 7.17
N GLY A 56 9.70 3.41 7.95
CA GLY A 56 9.28 4.72 7.45
C GLY A 56 9.01 5.73 8.57
N ASN A 57 8.76 7.00 8.21
CA ASN A 57 8.36 8.05 9.16
C ASN A 57 6.83 8.16 9.26
N PHE A 58 6.18 7.14 9.80
CA PHE A 58 4.70 7.07 9.89
C PHE A 58 4.13 8.04 10.92
N THR A 59 4.86 8.35 11.99
CA THR A 59 4.39 9.24 13.06
C THR A 59 4.74 10.72 12.86
N GLY A 60 5.59 11.04 11.88
CA GLY A 60 6.18 12.38 11.71
C GLY A 60 7.23 12.72 12.78
N LYS A 61 7.66 11.76 13.61
CA LYS A 61 8.56 11.97 14.75
C LYS A 61 9.88 11.22 14.64
N GLY A 62 10.15 10.53 13.53
CA GLY A 62 11.38 9.78 13.32
C GLY A 62 11.14 8.47 12.60
N ILE A 63 12.06 7.52 12.75
CA ILE A 63 11.98 6.22 12.10
C ILE A 63 11.06 5.29 12.91
N ASP A 64 10.07 4.74 12.24
CA ASP A 64 9.09 3.78 12.74
C ASP A 64 9.21 2.47 11.96
N ILE A 65 8.79 1.36 12.57
CA ILE A 65 8.73 0.03 11.95
C ILE A 65 7.28 -0.46 12.03
N LEU A 66 6.76 -0.93 10.90
CA LEU A 66 5.49 -1.65 10.83
C LEU A 66 5.75 -3.08 10.39
N TYR A 67 5.00 -4.05 10.91
CA TYR A 67 5.08 -5.45 10.52
C TYR A 67 3.71 -6.12 10.57
N VAL A 68 3.55 -7.19 9.81
CA VAL A 68 2.33 -8.00 9.80
C VAL A 68 2.39 -9.01 10.94
N GLU A 69 1.40 -8.96 11.81
CA GLU A 69 1.18 -9.92 12.89
C GLU A 69 -0.02 -10.79 12.54
N LYS A 70 0.21 -12.09 12.37
CA LYS A 70 -0.87 -13.05 12.12
C LYS A 70 -1.67 -13.29 13.41
N VAL A 71 -2.99 -13.23 13.30
CA VAL A 71 -3.86 -13.74 14.37
C VAL A 71 -3.85 -15.26 14.29
N VAL A 72 -3.42 -15.94 15.37
CA VAL A 72 -3.52 -17.40 15.44
C VAL A 72 -5.00 -17.76 15.35
N GLU A 73 -5.39 -18.42 14.27
CA GLU A 73 -6.81 -18.76 14.02
C GLU A 73 -7.29 -19.84 14.98
N ASP A 74 -8.43 -19.58 15.62
CA ASP A 74 -9.36 -20.62 16.02
C ASP A 74 -9.78 -21.32 14.73
N PHE A 75 -9.45 -22.61 14.63
CA PHE A 75 -9.44 -23.40 13.39
C PHE A 75 -10.84 -23.75 12.84
N ASP A 76 -11.89 -23.03 13.25
CA ASP A 76 -13.26 -23.53 13.28
C ASP A 76 -14.28 -22.67 12.53
N LEU A 77 -13.87 -21.99 11.46
CA LEU A 77 -14.81 -21.52 10.44
C LEU A 77 -14.39 -22.06 9.07
N LEU A 78 -14.87 -23.30 8.86
CA LEU A 78 -15.19 -23.87 7.57
C LEU A 78 -15.63 -22.80 6.56
N SER A 79 -14.93 -22.78 5.41
CA SER A 79 -15.50 -22.58 4.08
C SER A 79 -16.65 -21.57 3.99
N ILE A 80 -16.34 -20.35 3.56
CA ILE A 80 -16.99 -19.60 2.47
C ILE A 80 -16.47 -18.15 2.59
N GLY A 81 -15.47 -17.77 1.78
CA GLY A 81 -15.38 -16.42 1.20
C GLY A 81 -14.79 -15.26 1.99
N HIS A 82 -14.34 -15.40 3.25
CA HIS A 82 -13.80 -14.27 4.03
C HIS A 82 -12.36 -14.54 4.50
N GLY A 83 -11.48 -13.55 4.29
CA GLY A 83 -10.05 -13.65 4.57
C GLY A 83 -9.70 -13.91 6.03
N CYS A 84 -8.52 -14.50 6.23
CA CYS A 84 -7.84 -14.59 7.52
C CYS A 84 -7.54 -13.19 8.07
N ARG A 85 -7.67 -13.03 9.39
CA ARG A 85 -7.38 -11.77 10.08
C ARG A 85 -5.90 -11.62 10.42
N TYR A 86 -5.37 -10.44 10.19
CA TYR A 86 -4.01 -10.03 10.56
C TYR A 86 -4.05 -8.62 11.17
N TYR A 87 -2.93 -8.19 11.74
CA TYR A 87 -2.74 -6.82 12.18
C TYR A 87 -1.50 -6.21 11.55
N ILE A 88 -1.56 -4.93 11.20
CA ILE A 88 -0.36 -4.10 11.13
C ILE A 88 -0.03 -3.69 12.57
N ALA A 89 1.16 -4.03 13.02
CA ALA A 89 1.65 -3.75 14.35
C ALA A 89 2.99 -3.01 14.32
N SER A 90 3.37 -2.39 15.44
CA SER A 90 4.61 -1.66 15.60
C SER A 90 5.21 -1.88 16.98
N PRO A 91 6.55 -1.87 17.13
CA PRO A 91 7.16 -1.73 18.46
C PRO A 91 6.98 -0.31 19.04
N ASN A 92 6.65 0.70 18.22
CA ASN A 92 6.36 2.04 18.70
C ASN A 92 4.95 2.08 19.33
N LYS A 93 4.89 2.28 20.64
CA LYS A 93 3.62 2.31 21.41
C LYS A 93 2.66 3.44 21.02
N ASN A 94 3.12 4.43 20.25
CA ASN A 94 2.28 5.51 19.75
C ASN A 94 1.57 5.18 18.43
N ILE A 95 1.87 4.00 17.84
CA ILE A 95 1.20 3.51 16.64
C ILE A 95 0.23 2.41 17.10
N PRO A 96 -1.10 2.63 17.05
CA PRO A 96 -2.06 1.59 17.39
C PRO A 96 -2.00 0.45 16.37
N LYS A 97 -2.38 -0.75 16.78
CA LYS A 97 -2.61 -1.84 15.82
C LYS A 97 -3.82 -1.53 14.94
N ILE A 98 -3.81 -2.02 13.71
CA ILE A 98 -4.95 -1.97 12.80
C ILE A 98 -5.16 -3.34 12.16
N GLU A 99 -6.41 -3.78 12.12
CA GLU A 99 -6.80 -5.03 11.46
C GLU A 99 -6.72 -4.91 9.95
N ILE A 100 -6.21 -5.96 9.32
CA ILE A 100 -6.16 -6.12 7.86
C ILE A 100 -6.51 -7.56 7.50
N TYR A 101 -6.93 -7.77 6.26
CA TYR A 101 -7.40 -9.06 5.78
C TYR A 101 -6.48 -9.63 4.70
N GLY A 102 -6.34 -10.95 4.71
CA GLY A 102 -5.70 -11.68 3.62
C GLY A 102 -6.12 -13.13 3.62
N ILE A 103 -5.34 -14.04 3.02
CA ILE A 103 -5.65 -15.48 3.07
C ILE A 103 -4.50 -16.25 3.71
N ASN A 104 -4.78 -17.39 4.35
CA ASN A 104 -3.80 -18.13 5.14
C ASN A 104 -2.52 -18.46 4.34
N TYR A 105 -2.67 -18.82 3.07
CA TYR A 105 -1.58 -19.21 2.19
C TYR A 105 -0.87 -18.02 1.51
N ALA A 106 -1.45 -16.82 1.54
CA ALA A 106 -0.83 -15.56 1.13
C ALA A 106 -1.16 -14.48 2.17
N PRO A 107 -0.41 -14.44 3.29
CA PRO A 107 -0.51 -13.35 4.25
C PRO A 107 -0.34 -12.00 3.55
N PRO A 108 -1.07 -10.96 3.98
CA PRO A 108 -0.90 -9.63 3.43
C PRO A 108 0.53 -9.16 3.67
N LYS A 109 1.01 -8.33 2.74
CA LYS A 109 2.31 -7.68 2.82
C LYS A 109 2.13 -6.18 2.76
N LEU A 110 3.10 -5.47 3.32
CA LEU A 110 3.07 -4.03 3.45
C LEU A 110 3.93 -3.37 2.39
N VAL A 111 3.47 -2.22 1.92
CA VAL A 111 4.21 -1.31 1.05
C VAL A 111 4.40 -0.01 1.82
N ASN A 112 5.64 0.48 1.90
CA ASN A 112 5.87 1.86 2.32
C ASN A 112 5.60 2.75 1.10
N GLU A 113 4.51 3.51 1.15
CA GLU A 113 4.10 4.35 0.03
C GLU A 113 4.85 5.69 -0.03
N GLY A 114 5.68 5.98 0.96
CA GLY A 114 6.27 7.32 1.12
C GLY A 114 5.20 8.34 1.49
N ASP A 115 5.51 9.62 1.35
CA ASP A 115 4.62 10.74 1.69
C ASP A 115 3.73 11.08 0.48
N LEU A 116 2.61 10.37 0.33
CA LEU A 116 1.73 10.47 -0.84
C LEU A 116 0.98 11.81 -0.89
N ASP A 117 0.53 12.34 0.25
CA ASP A 117 -0.19 13.61 0.31
C ASP A 117 0.70 14.83 0.60
N GLY A 118 2.01 14.62 0.82
CA GLY A 118 2.98 15.67 1.10
C GLY A 118 2.83 16.30 2.49
N ASN A 119 2.26 15.58 3.47
CA ASN A 119 2.07 16.06 4.84
C ASN A 119 3.30 15.88 5.74
N GLY A 120 4.34 15.20 5.26
CA GLY A 120 5.59 14.95 5.99
C GLY A 120 5.62 13.64 6.78
N THR A 121 4.63 12.77 6.60
CA THR A 121 4.57 11.40 7.14
C THR A 121 4.47 10.41 5.99
N CYS A 122 4.93 9.18 6.18
CA CYS A 122 4.74 8.17 5.14
C CYS A 122 3.39 7.45 5.33
N GLU A 123 2.81 6.99 4.23
CA GLU A 123 1.67 6.08 4.19
C GLU A 123 2.06 4.61 4.08
N VAL A 124 1.15 3.73 4.50
CA VAL A 124 1.29 2.28 4.36
C VAL A 124 0.20 1.75 3.45
N GLY A 125 0.60 0.98 2.45
CA GLY A 125 -0.30 0.27 1.56
C GLY A 125 -0.30 -1.23 1.83
N TYR A 126 -1.42 -1.89 1.53
CA TYR A 126 -1.48 -3.35 1.42
C TYR A 126 -2.58 -3.78 0.46
N LEU A 127 -2.43 -4.97 -0.12
CA LEU A 127 -3.46 -5.59 -0.94
C LEU A 127 -4.40 -6.42 -0.05
N ASP A 128 -5.67 -6.05 -0.01
CA ASP A 128 -6.74 -6.77 0.67
C ASP A 128 -7.15 -7.98 -0.19
N THR A 129 -6.94 -9.20 0.34
CA THR A 129 -7.04 -10.44 -0.45
C THR A 129 -8.08 -11.43 0.07
N TRP A 130 -8.75 -12.09 -0.87
CA TRP A 130 -9.68 -13.20 -0.63
C TRP A 130 -9.52 -14.29 -1.70
N ASP A 131 -10.22 -15.41 -1.53
CA ASP A 131 -10.02 -16.67 -2.28
C ASP A 131 -10.80 -16.73 -3.62
N CYS A 132 -11.97 -16.11 -3.71
CA CYS A 132 -12.93 -16.37 -4.80
C CYS A 132 -13.03 -15.31 -5.93
N SER A 133 -12.03 -14.42 -6.13
CA SER A 133 -12.06 -13.40 -7.23
C SER A 133 -10.68 -13.09 -7.79
N GLN A 134 -10.58 -12.46 -8.97
CA GLN A 134 -9.36 -11.79 -9.46
C GLN A 134 -9.27 -10.31 -9.02
N TRP A 135 -10.38 -9.72 -8.57
CA TRP A 135 -10.43 -8.35 -8.06
C TRP A 135 -9.92 -8.28 -6.64
N ARG A 136 -9.11 -7.26 -6.34
CA ARG A 136 -8.55 -6.98 -5.03
C ARG A 136 -8.66 -5.50 -4.73
N TYR A 137 -8.93 -5.16 -3.48
CA TYR A 137 -8.84 -3.76 -3.06
C TYR A 137 -7.43 -3.49 -2.56
N TYR A 138 -6.78 -2.51 -3.16
CA TYR A 138 -5.62 -1.92 -2.53
C TYR A 138 -6.07 -0.94 -1.45
N ARG A 139 -5.45 -0.97 -0.29
CA ARG A 139 -5.79 -0.11 0.84
C ARG A 139 -4.58 0.72 1.17
N ILE A 140 -4.77 2.03 1.34
CA ILE A 140 -3.71 2.97 1.72
C ILE A 140 -4.13 3.63 3.02
N PHE A 141 -3.33 3.45 4.07
CA PHE A 141 -3.57 4.02 5.38
C PHE A 141 -2.57 5.10 5.71
N THR A 142 -3.05 6.10 6.44
CA THR A 142 -2.26 7.20 6.99
C THR A 142 -2.51 7.31 8.50
N LEU A 143 -1.47 7.60 9.29
CA LEU A 143 -1.57 7.73 10.73
C LEU A 143 -1.71 9.21 11.10
N ARG A 144 -2.93 9.64 11.43
CA ARG A 144 -3.22 11.04 11.76
C ARG A 144 -3.63 11.19 13.20
N ASN A 145 -2.90 12.04 13.93
CA ASN A 145 -3.15 12.32 15.35
C ASN A 145 -3.23 11.05 16.22
N GLY A 146 -2.43 10.03 15.89
CA GLY A 146 -2.41 8.75 16.61
C GLY A 146 -3.52 7.77 16.24
N GLU A 147 -4.29 8.05 15.18
CA GLU A 147 -5.35 7.17 14.69
C GLU A 147 -5.17 6.85 13.20
N TRP A 148 -5.41 5.60 12.83
CA TRP A 148 -5.41 5.18 11.43
C TRP A 148 -6.64 5.72 10.70
N ARG A 149 -6.43 6.12 9.44
CA ARG A 149 -7.44 6.56 8.48
C ARG A 149 -7.13 6.00 7.11
N ASN A 150 -8.16 5.75 6.31
CA ASN A 150 -7.96 5.57 4.88
C ASN A 150 -7.40 6.88 4.31
N LEU A 151 -6.28 6.84 3.60
CA LEU A 151 -5.79 8.02 2.88
C LEU A 151 -6.83 8.41 1.82
N ILE A 152 -7.22 7.43 1.02
CA ILE A 152 -8.22 7.56 -0.05
C ILE A 152 -9.26 6.48 0.18
N ASP A 153 -10.52 6.84 -0.03
CA ASP A 153 -11.66 5.95 0.05
C ASP A 153 -12.46 6.07 -1.26
N GLY A 154 -12.81 4.94 -1.86
CA GLY A 154 -13.52 4.87 -3.13
C GLY A 154 -12.99 3.82 -4.11
N ASP A 155 -13.71 3.69 -5.23
CA ASP A 155 -13.57 2.57 -6.18
C ASP A 155 -12.26 2.57 -6.97
N TYR A 156 -11.51 3.66 -6.97
CA TYR A 156 -10.23 3.80 -7.71
C TYR A 156 -9.15 2.84 -7.23
N LEU A 157 -9.27 2.30 -6.02
CA LEU A 157 -8.29 1.35 -5.47
C LEU A 157 -8.65 -0.12 -5.73
N SER A 158 -9.73 -0.37 -6.48
CA SER A 158 -10.05 -1.72 -6.96
C SER A 158 -9.12 -2.10 -8.11
N THR A 159 -8.46 -3.25 -7.99
CA THR A 159 -7.43 -3.71 -8.92
C THR A 159 -7.78 -5.10 -9.48
N CYS A 160 -7.74 -5.26 -10.80
CA CYS A 160 -7.81 -6.58 -11.45
C CYS A 160 -6.42 -7.21 -11.56
N GLY A 161 -6.36 -8.48 -11.95
CA GLY A 161 -5.09 -9.15 -12.24
C GLY A 161 -4.26 -8.43 -13.31
N MET A 162 -4.90 -7.91 -14.36
CA MET A 162 -4.22 -7.20 -15.46
C MET A 162 -3.54 -5.92 -14.98
N PHE A 163 -4.25 -5.08 -14.21
CA PHE A 163 -3.66 -3.88 -13.61
C PHE A 163 -2.45 -4.24 -12.74
N ARG A 164 -2.57 -5.28 -11.92
CA ARG A 164 -1.49 -5.67 -11.01
C ARG A 164 -0.25 -6.23 -11.70
N GLN A 165 -0.41 -6.71 -12.94
CA GLN A 165 0.68 -7.16 -13.80
C GLN A 165 1.22 -6.07 -14.73
N SER A 166 0.54 -4.92 -14.82
CA SER A 166 0.90 -3.83 -15.74
C SER A 166 2.21 -3.11 -15.36
N GLY A 167 2.67 -3.25 -14.11
CA GLY A 167 3.88 -2.57 -13.62
C GLY A 167 3.67 -1.11 -13.22
N PHE A 168 2.43 -0.62 -13.20
CA PHE A 168 2.06 0.66 -12.60
C PHE A 168 1.92 0.55 -11.07
N GLU A 169 2.43 1.55 -10.36
CA GLU A 169 2.09 1.77 -8.96
C GLU A 169 0.60 2.10 -8.84
N VAL A 170 -0.06 1.74 -7.73
CA VAL A 170 -1.47 2.14 -7.52
C VAL A 170 -1.59 3.63 -7.25
N ALA A 171 -0.66 4.18 -6.46
CA ALA A 171 -0.69 5.57 -6.04
C ALA A 171 0.72 6.18 -6.04
N GLU A 172 0.79 7.43 -6.47
CA GLU A 172 1.99 8.27 -6.45
C GLU A 172 1.64 9.65 -5.88
N PRO A 173 2.63 10.41 -5.36
CA PRO A 173 2.38 11.80 -4.96
C PRO A 173 1.83 12.63 -6.12
N GLY A 174 0.76 13.38 -5.87
CA GLY A 174 0.18 14.28 -6.86
C GLY A 174 1.06 15.51 -7.12
N LEU A 175 0.87 16.15 -8.28
CA LEU A 175 1.62 17.36 -8.67
C LEU A 175 1.48 18.52 -7.67
N ALA A 176 0.33 18.59 -6.97
CA ALA A 176 0.08 19.59 -5.95
C ALA A 176 0.09 18.92 -4.56
N LYS A 177 0.69 19.59 -3.58
CA LYS A 177 0.62 19.15 -2.17
C LYS A 177 -0.84 18.95 -1.72
N GLY A 178 -1.09 17.85 -1.01
CA GLY A 178 -2.42 17.43 -0.59
C GLY A 178 -3.25 16.75 -1.69
N THR A 179 -2.60 16.28 -2.76
CA THR A 179 -3.22 15.48 -3.81
C THR A 179 -2.42 14.22 -4.08
N VAL A 180 -3.10 13.18 -4.54
CA VAL A 180 -2.51 11.87 -4.86
C VAL A 180 -2.91 11.52 -6.28
N LEU A 181 -1.95 11.07 -7.08
CA LEU A 181 -2.18 10.48 -8.38
C LEU A 181 -2.53 9.00 -8.16
N VAL A 182 -3.68 8.56 -8.67
CA VAL A 182 -4.13 7.16 -8.59
C VAL A 182 -4.24 6.60 -9.99
N HIS A 183 -3.58 5.46 -10.20
CA HIS A 183 -3.69 4.66 -11.40
C HIS A 183 -4.72 3.54 -11.16
N TYR A 184 -5.70 3.41 -12.05
CA TYR A 184 -6.77 2.45 -11.88
C TYR A 184 -7.25 1.88 -13.21
N PHE A 185 -7.86 0.69 -13.15
CA PHE A 185 -8.44 0.05 -14.32
C PHE A 185 -9.86 0.56 -14.56
N ASN A 186 -10.16 1.06 -15.76
CA ASN A 186 -11.50 1.53 -16.09
C ASN A 186 -12.43 0.40 -16.53
N TRP A 187 -13.53 0.22 -15.80
CA TRP A 187 -14.53 -0.83 -16.05
C TRP A 187 -15.46 -0.54 -17.24
N ASP A 188 -15.65 0.74 -17.60
CA ASP A 188 -16.62 1.18 -18.63
C ASP A 188 -16.26 0.77 -20.06
N LEU A 189 -15.07 0.22 -20.31
CA LEU A 189 -14.51 0.05 -21.66
C LEU A 189 -14.27 -1.41 -22.05
N TRP A 190 -15.20 -2.31 -21.71
CA TRP A 190 -15.20 -3.70 -22.23
C TRP A 190 -15.09 -3.75 -23.77
N GLU A 191 -15.48 -2.69 -24.47
CA GLU A 191 -15.42 -2.59 -25.95
C GLU A 191 -14.41 -1.58 -26.51
N ALA A 192 -13.73 -0.75 -25.69
CA ALA A 192 -12.93 0.38 -26.21
C ALA A 192 -11.42 0.31 -25.97
N GLY A 193 -10.92 -0.75 -25.33
CA GLY A 193 -9.49 -0.91 -25.04
C GLY A 193 -9.20 -0.88 -23.54
N GLU A 194 -8.33 -1.80 -23.14
CA GLU A 194 -7.92 -2.09 -21.76
C GLU A 194 -6.92 -1.03 -21.26
N ASP A 195 -7.37 0.19 -20.99
CA ASP A 195 -6.47 1.29 -20.60
C ASP A 195 -6.44 1.51 -19.08
N VAL A 196 -5.22 1.58 -18.52
CA VAL A 196 -4.98 2.16 -17.19
C VAL A 196 -5.29 3.65 -17.27
N LYS A 197 -6.08 4.15 -16.31
CA LYS A 197 -6.43 5.57 -16.20
C LYS A 197 -5.79 6.19 -14.97
N ASP A 198 -5.58 7.48 -15.11
CA ASP A 198 -5.01 8.32 -14.07
C ASP A 198 -6.07 9.28 -13.57
N THR A 199 -6.16 9.45 -12.25
CA THR A 199 -6.94 10.51 -11.63
C THR A 199 -6.18 11.15 -10.49
N ILE A 200 -6.34 12.45 -10.33
CA ILE A 200 -5.79 13.18 -9.18
C ILE A 200 -6.92 13.36 -8.18
N VAL A 201 -6.75 12.78 -6.99
CA VAL A 201 -7.73 12.86 -5.90
C VAL A 201 -7.17 13.62 -4.72
N LYS A 202 -8.08 14.14 -3.89
CA LYS A 202 -7.73 14.61 -2.55
C LYS A 202 -7.92 13.47 -1.55
N PRO A 203 -7.02 13.30 -0.57
CA PRO A 203 -7.23 12.36 0.51
C PRO A 203 -8.56 12.59 1.21
N THR A 204 -9.27 11.50 1.50
CA THR A 204 -10.57 11.52 2.18
C THR A 204 -10.42 11.48 3.69
N PHE A 205 -9.34 10.85 4.19
CA PHE A 205 -9.12 10.61 5.62
C PHE A 205 -10.30 9.94 6.30
N SER A 206 -11.02 9.07 5.59
CA SER A 206 -12.21 8.41 6.13
C SER A 206 -11.83 7.48 7.28
N ARG A 207 -12.79 7.29 8.19
CA ARG A 207 -12.64 6.29 9.24
C ARG A 207 -12.53 4.92 8.59
N ILE A 208 -11.77 4.05 9.24
CA ILE A 208 -11.67 2.66 8.82
C ILE A 208 -12.79 1.96 9.54
N ASP A 209 -13.87 1.71 8.80
CA ASP A 209 -14.99 0.92 9.29
C ASP A 209 -14.48 -0.53 9.38
N MET A 210 -14.45 -1.04 10.60
CA MET A 210 -14.23 -2.46 10.84
C MET A 210 -15.61 -3.09 10.66
N ASP A 211 -15.74 -4.08 9.77
CA ASP A 211 -16.99 -4.82 9.67
C ASP A 211 -17.24 -5.48 11.04
N ASP A 212 -18.26 -5.00 11.76
CA ASP A 212 -18.75 -5.54 13.04
C ASP A 212 -19.38 -6.94 12.87
#